data_AF-A0A7C9VAY9-F1
#
_entry.id   AF-A0A7C9VAY9-F1
#
_cell.length_a   1.000
_cell.length_b   1.000
_cell.length_c   1.000
_cell.angle_alpha   90.00
_cell.angle_beta   90.00
_cell.angle_gamma   90.00
#
_symmetry.space_group_name_H-M   'P 1'
#
loop_
_entity.id
_entity.type
_entity.pdbx_description
1 polymer ?
#
loop_
_entity_poly.entity_id
_entity_poly.type
_entity_poly.pdbx_seq_one_letter_code
_entity_poly.pdbx_strand_id
1 'polypeptide(L)'
;MKPYTVAQFKNMAGRAGRLGYETQGKAVALADTSFERDAKFRDYVLAPPEPIRSSFDPRNPATWVIRLFAQVRKVPRDGVIDLVCNTFGGFLANLRNPSWAHPCCRPWIAFLTAWSATSWSRMRAECFR
;
A
#
# COMPACT_ATOMS: atom_id res chain seq x y z
N MET A 1 -8.27 10.83 20.70
CA MET A 1 -8.67 9.83 19.68
C MET A 1 -8.59 10.48 18.31
N LYS A 2 -8.09 9.80 17.27
CA LYS A 2 -8.05 10.36 15.91
C LYS A 2 -9.40 10.10 15.20
N PRO A 3 -10.00 11.08 14.49
CA PRO A 3 -11.20 10.86 13.70
C PRO A 3 -11.01 9.79 12.62
N TYR A 4 -12.08 9.07 12.28
CA TYR A 4 -12.07 8.16 11.12
C TYR A 4 -11.88 8.94 9.82
N THR A 5 -11.24 8.31 8.85
CA THR A 5 -11.19 8.75 7.45
C THR A 5 -12.53 8.52 6.76
N VAL A 6 -12.78 9.23 5.67
CA VAL A 6 -14.00 9.07 4.85
C VAL A 6 -14.07 7.65 4.30
N ALA A 7 -12.94 7.11 3.81
CA ALA A 7 -12.85 5.73 3.34
C ALA A 7 -13.22 4.71 4.44
N GLN A 8 -12.75 4.90 5.68
CA GLN A 8 -13.10 4.01 6.79
C GLN A 8 -14.59 4.07 7.11
N PHE A 9 -15.17 5.27 7.21
CA PHE A 9 -16.61 5.41 7.44
C PHE A 9 -17.43 4.70 6.36
N LYS A 10 -17.11 4.93 5.08
CA LYS A 10 -17.84 4.32 3.96
C LYS A 10 -17.67 2.79 3.90
N ASN A 11 -16.49 2.27 4.28
CA ASN A 11 -16.28 0.83 4.40
C ASN A 11 -17.16 0.20 5.50
N MET A 12 -17.36 0.87 6.63
CA MET A 12 -18.27 0.40 7.69
C MET A 12 -19.72 0.51 7.24
N ALA A 13 -20.13 1.68 6.73
CA ALA A 13 -21.50 1.95 6.29
C ALA A 13 -21.94 1.01 5.15
N GLY A 14 -21.02 0.67 4.23
CA GLY A 14 -21.29 -0.24 3.12
C GLY A 14 -21.64 -1.68 3.52
N ARG A 15 -21.44 -2.07 4.79
CA ARG A 15 -21.82 -3.39 5.32
C ARG A 15 -23.25 -3.44 5.87
N ALA A 16 -23.96 -2.32 5.91
CA ALA A 16 -25.27 -2.23 6.56
C ALA A 16 -26.42 -2.92 5.79
N GLY A 17 -26.21 -3.34 4.53
CA GLY A 17 -27.23 -4.02 3.71
C GLY A 17 -26.96 -5.52 3.58
N ARG A 18 -27.99 -6.35 3.82
CA ARG A 18 -27.92 -7.80 3.58
C ARG A 18 -28.72 -8.18 2.35
N LEU A 19 -28.02 -8.57 1.29
CA LEU A 19 -28.62 -8.96 0.01
C LEU A 19 -29.62 -10.12 0.21
N GLY A 20 -30.82 -9.99 -0.35
CA GLY A 20 -31.87 -11.02 -0.31
C GLY A 20 -32.73 -11.03 0.96
N TYR A 21 -32.46 -10.18 1.94
CA TYR A 21 -33.29 -10.08 3.16
C TYR A 21 -33.86 -8.68 3.37
N GLU A 22 -33.05 -7.65 3.13
CA GLU A 22 -33.45 -6.26 3.31
C GLU A 22 -33.54 -5.56 1.96
N THR A 23 -34.55 -4.71 1.78
CA THR A 23 -34.67 -3.88 0.57
C THR A 23 -33.68 -2.72 0.57
N GLN A 24 -33.24 -2.27 1.75
CA GLN A 24 -32.29 -1.17 1.93
C GLN A 24 -31.43 -1.36 3.19
N GLY A 25 -30.12 -1.08 3.08
CA GLY A 25 -29.23 -1.01 4.24
C GLY A 25 -29.31 0.36 4.93
N LYS A 26 -29.26 0.39 6.27
CA LYS A 26 -29.32 1.62 7.06
C LYS A 26 -28.05 1.80 7.89
N ALA A 27 -27.32 2.89 7.65
CA ALA A 27 -26.18 3.29 8.47
C ALA A 27 -26.52 4.59 9.22
N VAL A 28 -26.26 4.64 10.53
CA VAL A 28 -26.59 5.79 11.39
C VAL A 28 -25.32 6.36 12.00
N ALA A 29 -25.11 7.66 11.81
CA ALA A 29 -24.06 8.41 12.50
C ALA A 29 -24.70 9.19 13.65
N LEU A 30 -24.24 8.93 14.89
CA LEU A 30 -24.72 9.64 16.07
C LEU A 30 -24.07 11.02 16.14
N ALA A 31 -24.82 12.02 16.58
CA ALA A 31 -24.36 13.37 16.84
C ALA A 31 -25.13 13.95 18.03
N ASP A 32 -24.45 14.69 18.89
CA ASP A 32 -25.01 15.24 20.12
C ASP A 32 -25.70 16.58 19.86
N THR A 33 -25.31 17.27 18.78
CA THR A 33 -25.86 18.58 18.40
C THR A 33 -26.23 18.63 16.92
N SER A 34 -27.11 19.57 16.57
CA SER A 34 -27.47 19.85 15.16
C SER A 34 -26.26 20.28 14.34
N PHE A 35 -25.37 21.08 14.91
CA PHE A 35 -24.13 21.51 14.25
C PHE A 35 -23.21 20.32 13.95
N GLU A 36 -23.04 19.42 14.92
CA GLU A 36 -22.22 18.22 14.72
C GLU A 36 -22.84 17.27 13.69
N ARG A 37 -24.17 17.12 13.68
CA ARG A 37 -24.88 16.34 12.66
C ARG A 37 -24.57 16.88 11.27
N ASP A 38 -24.69 18.19 11.07
CA ASP A 38 -24.47 18.82 9.77
C ASP A 38 -23.00 18.69 9.33
N ALA A 39 -22.06 18.83 10.27
CA ALA A 39 -20.64 18.57 10.03
C ALA A 39 -20.38 17.12 9.63
N LYS A 40 -20.87 16.14 10.38
CA LYS A 40 -20.72 14.70 10.07
C LYS A 40 -21.34 14.34 8.72
N PHE A 41 -22.49 14.93 8.38
CA PHE A 41 -23.12 14.69 7.10
C PHE A 41 -22.25 15.18 5.93
N ARG A 42 -21.74 16.42 6.03
CA ARG A 42 -20.82 16.97 5.02
C ARG A 42 -19.52 16.17 4.94
N ASP A 43 -18.90 15.88 6.08
CA ASP A 43 -17.53 15.36 6.15
C ASP A 43 -17.46 13.86 5.84
N TYR A 44 -18.55 13.09 6.02
CA TYR A 44 -18.55 11.63 5.81
C TYR A 44 -19.51 11.13 4.74
N VAL A 45 -20.71 11.71 4.63
CA VAL A 45 -21.73 11.25 3.67
C VAL A 45 -21.46 11.87 2.30
N LEU A 46 -21.30 13.19 2.25
CA LEU A 46 -21.11 13.93 1.00
C LEU A 46 -19.66 13.92 0.50
N ALA A 47 -18.68 13.85 1.41
CA ALA A 47 -17.27 13.88 1.04
C ALA A 47 -16.85 12.67 0.19
N PRO A 48 -15.97 12.84 -0.81
CA PRO A 48 -15.35 11.73 -1.50
C PRO A 48 -14.31 11.04 -0.59
N PRO A 49 -14.06 9.72 -0.77
CA PRO A 49 -12.94 9.05 -0.13
C PRO A 49 -11.61 9.71 -0.48
N GLU A 50 -10.64 9.59 0.43
CA GLU A 50 -9.29 10.09 0.20
C GLU A 50 -8.62 9.38 -0.98
N PRO A 51 -7.77 10.07 -1.77
CA PRO A 51 -7.00 9.44 -2.84
C PRO A 51 -6.11 8.31 -2.33
N ILE A 52 -6.03 7.22 -3.10
CA ILE A 52 -5.13 6.11 -2.80
C ILE A 52 -3.68 6.59 -2.91
N ARG A 53 -2.87 6.25 -1.91
CA ARG A 53 -1.43 6.52 -1.90
C ARG A 53 -0.67 5.21 -1.89
N SER A 54 0.41 5.13 -2.65
CA SER A 54 1.32 3.99 -2.55
C SER A 54 2.02 4.00 -1.20
N SER A 55 2.11 2.83 -0.57
CA SER A 55 2.93 2.65 0.63
C SER A 55 4.42 2.46 0.31
N PHE A 56 4.79 2.44 -0.97
CA PHE A 56 6.18 2.33 -1.41
C PHE A 56 7.03 3.46 -0.84
N ASP A 57 8.13 3.12 -0.16
CA ASP A 57 9.10 4.09 0.34
C ASP A 57 10.41 3.94 -0.45
N PRO A 58 10.71 4.89 -1.35
CA PRO A 58 11.96 4.87 -2.13
C PRO A 58 13.22 4.90 -1.26
N ARG A 59 13.14 5.34 0.00
CA ARG A 59 14.27 5.39 0.95
C ARG A 59 14.59 4.03 1.57
N ASN A 60 13.63 3.10 1.57
CA ASN A 60 13.82 1.74 2.08
C ASN A 60 13.24 0.69 1.11
N PRO A 61 13.87 0.50 -0.06
CA PRO A 61 13.38 -0.40 -1.09
C PRO A 61 13.59 -1.88 -0.75
N ALA A 62 14.57 -2.22 0.09
CA ALA A 62 14.89 -3.59 0.47
C ALA A 62 13.68 -4.33 1.07
N THR A 63 12.91 -3.63 1.90
CA THR A 63 11.66 -4.17 2.48
C THR A 63 10.64 -4.54 1.40
N TRP A 64 10.53 -3.72 0.35
CA TRP A 64 9.62 -3.97 -0.76
C TRP A 64 10.08 -5.13 -1.63
N VAL A 65 11.38 -5.23 -1.91
CA VAL A 65 11.97 -6.35 -2.66
C VAL A 65 11.70 -7.67 -1.95
N ILE A 66 11.93 -7.75 -0.63
CA ILE A 66 11.67 -8.97 0.15
C ILE A 66 10.18 -9.34 0.14
N ARG A 67 9.28 -8.36 0.33
CA ARG A 67 7.83 -8.59 0.28
C ARG A 67 7.37 -9.09 -1.09
N LEU A 68 7.92 -8.53 -2.16
CA LEU A 68 7.66 -8.99 -3.52
C LEU A 68 8.16 -10.43 -3.69
N PHE A 69 9.40 -10.72 -3.31
CA PHE A 69 9.96 -12.08 -3.41
C PHE A 69 9.21 -13.12 -2.59
N ALA A 70 8.58 -12.73 -1.47
CA ALA A 70 7.70 -13.63 -0.73
C ALA A 70 6.42 -14.02 -1.51
N GLN A 71 6.02 -13.22 -2.51
CA GLN A 71 4.80 -13.41 -3.30
C GLN A 71 5.05 -14.09 -4.66
N VAL A 72 6.26 -13.98 -5.20
CA VAL A 72 6.63 -14.56 -6.52
C VAL A 72 7.58 -15.74 -6.38
N ARG A 73 7.29 -16.83 -7.12
CA ARG A 73 8.08 -18.07 -7.03
C ARG A 73 9.51 -17.92 -7.57
N LYS A 74 9.69 -17.19 -8.66
CA LYS A 74 10.98 -16.98 -9.35
C LYS A 74 10.96 -15.63 -10.06
N VAL A 75 12.06 -14.89 -9.97
CA VAL A 75 12.28 -13.66 -10.72
C VAL A 75 13.71 -13.67 -11.25
N PRO A 76 13.92 -13.46 -12.56
CA PRO A 76 15.26 -13.25 -13.13
C PRO A 76 15.96 -12.09 -12.42
N ARG A 77 17.27 -12.19 -12.19
CA ARG A 77 18.02 -11.20 -11.38
C ARG A 77 17.95 -9.79 -11.97
N ASP A 78 17.96 -9.70 -13.29
CA ASP A 78 17.78 -8.47 -14.08
C ASP A 78 16.33 -7.95 -14.02
N GLY A 79 15.33 -8.82 -13.96
CA GLY A 79 13.91 -8.44 -13.89
C GLY A 79 13.42 -7.89 -12.54
N VAL A 80 14.27 -7.87 -11.50
CA VAL A 80 13.91 -7.36 -10.16
C VAL A 80 13.63 -5.85 -10.19
N ILE A 81 14.43 -5.11 -10.97
CA ILE A 81 14.29 -3.66 -11.10
C ILE A 81 12.97 -3.33 -11.79
N ASP A 82 12.70 -4.00 -12.91
CA ASP A 82 11.45 -3.84 -13.66
C ASP A 82 10.23 -4.17 -12.79
N LEU A 83 10.31 -5.22 -11.98
CA LEU A 83 9.24 -5.59 -11.07
C LEU A 83 8.91 -4.46 -10.08
N VAL A 84 9.93 -3.82 -9.48
CA VAL A 84 9.71 -2.72 -8.53
C VAL A 84 9.24 -1.45 -9.24
N CYS A 85 9.84 -1.11 -10.39
CA CYS A 85 9.46 0.06 -11.18
C CYS A 85 8.02 -0.01 -11.70
N ASN A 86 7.51 -1.22 -11.93
CA ASN A 86 6.13 -1.46 -12.36
C ASN A 86 5.10 -1.57 -11.21
N THR A 87 5.49 -1.38 -9.95
CA THR A 87 4.53 -1.19 -8.86
C THR A 87 3.86 0.18 -8.94
N PHE A 88 2.69 0.37 -8.31
CA PHE A 88 2.05 1.71 -8.25
C PHE A 88 2.99 2.77 -7.64
N GLY A 89 3.80 2.39 -6.65
CA GLY A 89 4.83 3.27 -6.08
C GLY A 89 5.93 3.61 -7.07
N GLY A 90 6.42 2.61 -7.80
CA GLY A 90 7.45 2.81 -8.81
C GLY A 90 6.95 3.66 -9.97
N PHE A 91 5.74 3.42 -10.46
CA PHE A 91 5.10 4.23 -11.49
C PHE A 91 5.02 5.71 -11.07
N LEU A 92 4.57 6.00 -9.84
CA LEU A 92 4.50 7.37 -9.32
C LEU A 92 5.89 8.01 -9.16
N ALA A 93 6.91 7.24 -8.78
CA ALA A 93 8.29 7.73 -8.67
C ALA A 93 8.89 8.04 -10.05
N ASN A 94 8.65 7.18 -11.06
CA ASN A 94 9.04 7.40 -12.46
C ASN A 94 8.36 8.65 -13.04
N LEU A 95 7.07 8.85 -12.76
CA LEU A 95 6.33 10.05 -13.18
C LEU A 95 6.93 11.34 -12.63
N ARG A 96 7.40 11.33 -11.38
CA ARG A 96 8.00 12.51 -10.74
C ARG A 96 9.43 12.76 -11.18
N ASN A 97 10.16 11.69 -11.48
CA ASN A 97 11.53 11.76 -11.94
C ASN A 97 11.77 10.63 -12.95
N PRO A 98 11.71 10.91 -14.26
CA PRO A 98 11.94 9.90 -15.30
C PRO A 98 13.33 9.30 -15.25
N SER A 99 14.30 10.03 -14.67
CA SER A 99 15.61 9.46 -14.45
C SER A 99 15.57 8.36 -13.40
N TRP A 100 14.62 8.31 -12.45
CA TRP A 100 14.58 7.39 -11.28
C TRP A 100 14.90 5.92 -11.58
N ALA A 101 14.47 5.38 -12.72
CA ALA A 101 14.81 4.02 -13.17
C ALA A 101 16.34 3.77 -13.30
N HIS A 102 17.14 4.81 -13.59
CA HIS A 102 18.60 4.74 -13.76
C HIS A 102 19.43 4.97 -12.47
N PRO A 103 19.24 6.02 -11.64
CA PRO A 103 19.97 6.25 -10.40
C PRO A 103 19.55 5.33 -9.25
N CYS A 104 18.32 4.78 -9.24
CA CYS A 104 17.98 3.79 -8.23
C CYS A 104 18.91 2.56 -8.34
N CYS A 105 19.43 2.23 -9.53
CA CYS A 105 20.29 1.07 -9.75
C CYS A 105 21.71 1.19 -9.18
N ARG A 106 22.28 2.38 -8.95
CA ARG A 106 23.70 2.51 -8.53
C ARG A 106 23.99 2.00 -7.11
N PRO A 107 23.12 2.19 -6.11
CA PRO A 107 23.27 1.52 -4.80
C PRO A 107 22.81 0.04 -4.82
N TRP A 108 21.96 -0.35 -5.78
CA TRP A 108 21.30 -1.67 -5.80
C TRP A 108 22.18 -2.78 -6.35
N ILE A 109 23.00 -2.49 -7.36
CA ILE A 109 24.00 -3.46 -7.84
C ILE A 109 24.98 -3.78 -6.72
N ALA A 110 25.42 -2.80 -5.93
CA ALA A 110 26.29 -3.01 -4.77
C ALA A 110 25.61 -3.85 -3.68
N PHE A 111 24.33 -3.60 -3.34
CA PHE A 111 23.59 -4.40 -2.36
C PHE A 111 23.35 -5.85 -2.84
N LEU A 112 22.95 -6.05 -4.10
CA LEU A 112 22.71 -7.38 -4.67
C LEU A 112 24.00 -8.15 -5.03
N THR A 113 25.13 -7.47 -5.24
CA THR A 113 26.45 -8.11 -5.37
C THR A 113 27.06 -8.42 -4.01
N ALA A 114 26.91 -7.55 -3.00
CA ALA A 114 27.29 -7.84 -1.61
C ALA A 114 26.46 -9.00 -1.01
N TRP A 115 25.17 -9.10 -1.37
CA TRP A 115 24.29 -10.21 -0.94
C TRP A 115 24.71 -11.57 -1.53
N SER A 116 25.35 -11.57 -2.71
CA SER A 116 25.75 -12.79 -3.43
C SER A 116 26.98 -13.50 -2.86
N ALA A 117 27.79 -12.84 -2.02
CA ALA A 117 29.05 -13.42 -1.54
C ALA A 117 28.93 -14.18 -0.20
N THR A 118 27.99 -13.84 0.69
CA THR A 118 28.11 -14.29 2.10
C THR A 118 26.85 -14.86 2.75
N SER A 119 25.64 -14.68 2.19
CA SER A 119 24.41 -14.88 3.00
C SER A 119 23.46 -15.98 2.55
N TRP A 120 23.57 -16.54 1.34
CA TRP A 120 22.56 -17.50 0.85
C TRP A 120 22.62 -18.87 1.54
N SER A 121 23.80 -19.29 2.02
CA SER A 121 23.99 -20.50 2.83
C SER A 121 23.55 -20.31 4.29
N ARG A 122 23.63 -19.09 4.84
CA ARG A 122 23.27 -18.78 6.23
C ARG A 122 21.76 -18.53 6.41
N MET A 123 21.12 -17.85 5.45
CA MET A 123 19.69 -17.49 5.53
C MET A 123 18.74 -18.69 5.36
N ARG A 124 19.18 -19.75 4.66
CA ARG A 124 18.42 -21.01 4.55
C ARG A 124 18.46 -21.85 5.85
N ALA A 125 19.50 -21.67 6.67
CA ALA A 125 19.66 -22.38 7.94
C ALA A 125 18.89 -21.73 9.12
N GLU A 126 18.64 -20.42 9.06
CA GLU A 126 18.04 -19.65 10.16
C GLU A 126 16.54 -19.33 9.96
N CYS A 127 16.04 -19.21 8.72
CA CYS A 127 14.64 -18.83 8.47
C CYS A 127 13.69 -19.98 8.08
N PHE A 128 14.20 -21.19 7.81
CA PHE A 128 13.39 -22.38 7.49
C PHE A 128 13.68 -23.53 8.46
N ARG A 129 13.55 -23.25 9.76
CA ARG A 129 13.37 -24.26 10.80
C ARG A 129 12.05 -23.99 11.51
#